data_AF-S4PKG5-F1
#
_entry.id   AF-S4PKG5-F1
#
_cell.length_a   1.000
_cell.length_b   1.000
_cell.length_c   1.000
_cell.angle_alpha   90.00
_cell.angle_beta   90.00
_cell.angle_gamma   90.00
#
_symmetry.space_group_name_H-M   'P 1'
#
loop_
_entity.id
_entity.type
_entity.pdbx_description
1 polymer ?
#
loop_
_entity_poly.entity_id
_entity_poly.type
_entity_poly.pdbx_seq_one_letter_code
_entity_poly.pdbx_strand_id
1 'polypeptide(L)'
;MTLSGNEVRLLGEVAPGDTLRLPLQAVHTPTAEIFFSVEGFTVSVSPFVWRELQQEVKLSKLLQCDSKDKNSGEKFYLRAVGTMEQVFFEHSNRHTFASSCYDIVLKPAVKLQNCLPVPVIVSQLGLRRTQLFEPGEMFHLSHLAPNRASIVIMIQNYLDKCWVCTKN
;
A
#
# COMPACT_ATOMS: atom_id res chain seq x y z
N MET A 1 14.97 15.51 22.69
CA MET A 1 15.23 15.70 21.25
C MET A 1 16.70 15.38 21.02
N THR A 2 17.01 14.40 20.19
CA THR A 2 18.41 14.05 19.85
C THR A 2 19.02 15.16 18.97
N LEU A 3 20.33 15.35 19.09
CA LEU A 3 21.11 16.36 18.38
C LEU A 3 21.06 16.22 16.84
N SER A 4 20.62 15.07 16.33
CA SER A 4 20.61 14.73 14.91
C SER A 4 19.29 14.99 14.17
N GLY A 5 18.26 15.52 14.82
CA GLY A 5 16.93 15.64 14.21
C GLY A 5 16.24 14.28 13.99
N ASN A 6 15.06 14.29 13.37
CA ASN A 6 14.30 13.07 13.06
C ASN A 6 14.95 12.35 11.86
N GLU A 7 15.98 11.56 12.11
CA GLU A 7 16.64 10.73 11.09
C GLU A 7 15.84 9.46 10.83
N VAL A 8 15.65 9.13 9.55
CA VAL A 8 15.04 7.87 9.11
C VAL A 8 16.15 6.92 8.69
N ARG A 9 16.12 5.69 9.21
CA ARG A 9 17.06 4.63 8.84
C ARG A 9 16.38 3.62 7.93
N LEU A 10 17.01 3.29 6.81
CA LEU A 10 16.55 2.19 5.95
C LEU A 10 16.68 0.86 6.70
N LEU A 11 15.56 0.14 6.81
CA LEU A 11 15.51 -1.16 7.47
C LEU A 11 15.73 -2.33 6.49
N GLY A 12 15.36 -2.15 5.23
CA GLY A 12 15.53 -3.12 4.16
C GLY A 12 14.57 -2.85 3.01
N GLU A 13 14.67 -3.70 1.99
CA GLU A 13 13.81 -3.68 0.80
C GLU A 13 13.09 -5.02 0.69
N VAL A 14 11.90 -5.02 0.10
CA VAL A 14 11.08 -6.22 -0.06
C VAL A 14 10.45 -6.22 -1.45
N ALA A 15 10.61 -7.32 -2.18
CA ALA A 15 9.99 -7.48 -3.50
C ALA A 15 8.51 -7.90 -3.36
N PRO A 16 7.70 -7.78 -4.43
CA PRO A 16 6.32 -8.23 -4.40
C PRO A 16 6.22 -9.73 -4.08
N GLY A 17 5.46 -10.07 -3.04
CA GLY A 17 5.27 -11.45 -2.59
C GLY A 17 6.31 -11.94 -1.57
N ASP A 18 7.39 -11.19 -1.37
CA ASP A 18 8.43 -11.53 -0.40
C ASP A 18 8.08 -11.02 1.00
N THR A 19 8.85 -11.51 1.98
CA THR A 19 8.72 -11.15 3.39
C THR A 19 10.06 -10.67 3.94
N LEU A 20 10.07 -9.51 4.59
CA LEU A 20 11.21 -8.97 5.30
C LEU A 20 11.00 -9.08 6.81
N ARG A 21 11.91 -9.79 7.49
CA ARG A 21 11.89 -9.90 8.97
C ARG A 21 12.75 -8.79 9.57
N LEU A 22 12.14 -7.99 10.44
CA LEU A 22 12.80 -6.84 11.05
C LEU A 22 13.37 -7.18 12.43
N PRO A 23 14.62 -6.80 12.74
CA PRO A 23 15.14 -6.91 14.09
C PRO A 23 14.31 -6.05 15.06
N LEU A 24 13.90 -6.63 16.18
CA LEU A 24 13.05 -5.95 17.17
C LEU A 24 13.65 -4.60 17.63
N GLN A 25 14.96 -4.57 17.86
CA GLN A 25 15.69 -3.35 18.24
C GLN A 25 15.58 -2.21 17.23
N ALA A 26 15.37 -2.52 15.95
CA ALA A 26 15.28 -1.52 14.89
C ALA A 26 13.90 -0.86 14.80
N VAL A 27 12.85 -1.55 15.27
CA VAL A 27 11.47 -1.06 15.29
C VAL A 27 11.04 -0.49 16.65
N HIS A 28 11.73 -0.86 17.73
CA HIS A 28 11.53 -0.30 19.08
C HIS A 28 12.16 1.10 19.25
N THR A 29 11.75 2.05 18.41
CA THR A 29 12.06 3.48 18.58
C THR A 29 11.04 4.15 19.50
N PRO A 30 11.34 5.32 20.12
CA PRO A 30 10.37 6.04 20.96
C PRO A 30 9.04 6.35 20.25
N THR A 31 9.07 6.66 18.95
CA THR A 31 7.87 6.97 18.16
C THR A 31 7.18 5.73 17.59
N ALA A 32 7.88 4.59 17.46
CA ALA A 32 7.38 3.36 16.85
C ALA A 32 6.82 3.55 15.43
N GLU A 33 7.33 4.54 14.73
CA GLU A 33 6.93 4.89 13.37
C GLU A 33 7.72 4.07 12.35
N ILE A 34 6.99 3.51 11.39
CA ILE A 34 7.54 2.85 10.21
C ILE A 34 7.08 3.62 8.99
N PHE A 35 8.05 4.01 8.16
CA PHE A 35 7.81 4.69 6.89
C PHE A 35 8.08 3.73 5.74
N PHE A 36 7.33 3.89 4.66
CA PHE A 36 7.46 3.06 3.45
C PHE A 36 7.79 3.94 2.26
N SER A 37 8.53 3.41 1.30
CA SER A 37 8.88 4.12 0.06
C SER A 37 8.92 3.14 -1.10
N VAL A 38 8.76 3.67 -2.30
CA VAL A 38 8.88 2.95 -3.57
C VAL A 38 9.87 3.71 -4.44
N GLU A 39 10.62 3.02 -5.28
CA GLU A 39 11.57 3.64 -6.20
C GLU A 39 10.92 4.79 -6.99
N GLY A 40 11.62 5.93 -7.09
CA GLY A 40 11.10 7.15 -7.71
C GLY A 40 10.20 8.03 -6.83
N PHE A 41 9.77 7.54 -5.66
CA PHE A 41 8.91 8.27 -4.71
C PHE A 41 9.62 8.57 -3.39
N THR A 42 9.13 9.55 -2.64
CA THR A 42 9.60 9.86 -1.28
C THR A 42 9.22 8.75 -0.31
N VAL A 43 9.64 8.87 0.95
CA VAL A 43 9.00 8.12 2.05
C VAL A 43 7.56 8.57 2.22
N SER A 44 6.74 7.73 2.85
CA SER A 44 5.34 8.02 3.11
C SER A 44 5.19 9.30 3.96
N VAL A 45 4.25 10.16 3.58
CA VAL A 45 3.98 11.43 4.28
C VAL A 45 3.54 11.18 5.73
N SER A 46 2.79 10.10 5.94
CA SER A 46 2.38 9.64 7.27
C SER A 46 3.08 8.32 7.62
N PRO A 47 3.42 8.10 8.91
CA PRO A 47 4.00 6.84 9.36
C PRO A 47 2.91 5.79 9.63
N PHE A 48 3.30 4.53 9.61
CA PHE A 48 2.57 3.44 10.25
C PHE A 48 3.11 3.23 11.67
N VAL A 49 2.29 3.48 12.70
CA VAL A 49 2.73 3.34 14.10
C VAL A 49 2.40 1.92 14.57
N TRP A 50 3.39 1.04 14.59
CA TRP A 50 3.13 -0.39 14.82
C TRP A 50 2.62 -0.68 16.23
N ARG A 51 2.93 0.15 17.23
CA ARG A 51 2.44 -0.01 18.61
C ARG A 51 0.93 0.15 18.74
N GLU A 52 0.27 0.82 17.81
CA GLU A 52 -1.21 0.87 17.78
C GLU A 52 -1.81 -0.54 17.72
N LEU A 53 -1.08 -1.52 17.16
CA LEU A 53 -1.49 -2.93 17.11
C LEU A 53 -1.57 -3.62 18.48
N GLN A 54 -0.98 -3.01 19.53
CA GLN A 54 -1.11 -3.51 20.91
C GLN A 54 -2.50 -3.22 21.49
N GLN A 55 -3.18 -2.20 20.97
CA GLN A 55 -4.52 -1.81 21.38
C GLN A 55 -5.57 -2.40 20.43
N GLU A 56 -5.30 -2.37 19.13
CA GLU A 56 -6.16 -2.92 18.09
C GLU A 56 -5.45 -4.04 17.34
N VAL A 57 -5.92 -5.28 17.46
CA VAL A 57 -5.26 -6.46 16.84
C VAL A 57 -5.14 -6.39 15.32
N LYS A 58 -5.83 -5.45 14.67
CA LYS A 58 -5.79 -5.21 13.24
C LYS A 58 -5.90 -3.72 12.95
N LEU A 59 -4.92 -3.19 12.22
CA LEU A 59 -4.86 -1.78 11.81
C LEU A 59 -4.73 -1.69 10.30
N SER A 60 -5.38 -0.71 9.67
CA SER A 60 -5.23 -0.45 8.24
C SER A 60 -5.03 1.04 8.00
N LYS A 61 -3.88 1.42 7.42
CA LYS A 61 -3.55 2.81 7.12
C LYS A 61 -3.29 3.00 5.62
N LEU A 62 -3.93 4.01 5.05
CA LEU A 62 -3.60 4.48 3.69
C LEU A 62 -2.38 5.40 3.78
N LEU A 63 -1.36 5.09 3.02
CA LEU A 63 -0.10 5.80 2.94
C LEU A 63 0.03 6.45 1.56
N GLN A 64 0.59 7.66 1.54
CA GLN A 64 0.88 8.42 0.33
C GLN A 64 2.37 8.70 0.29
N CYS A 65 3.00 8.43 -0.85
CA CYS A 65 4.35 8.87 -1.18
C CYS A 65 4.27 9.85 -2.34
N ASP A 66 5.02 10.95 -2.29
CA ASP A 66 5.04 11.94 -3.36
C ASP A 66 6.18 11.62 -4.34
N SER A 67 6.01 11.98 -5.61
CA SER A 67 7.08 11.82 -6.60
C SER A 67 8.34 12.60 -6.20
N LYS A 68 9.52 12.01 -6.40
CA LYS A 68 10.79 12.75 -6.27
C LYS A 68 10.95 13.80 -7.36
N ASP A 69 10.34 13.59 -8.52
CA ASP A 69 10.23 14.61 -9.55
C ASP A 69 9.12 15.60 -9.16
N LYS A 70 9.52 16.81 -8.77
CA LYS A 70 8.62 17.89 -8.36
C LYS A 70 7.69 18.36 -9.49
N ASN A 71 8.05 18.10 -10.74
CA ASN A 71 7.28 18.56 -11.90
C ASN A 71 6.16 17.59 -12.29
N SER A 72 6.24 16.31 -11.88
CA SER A 72 5.22 15.33 -12.28
C SER A 72 3.90 15.51 -11.52
N GLY A 73 3.98 15.94 -10.25
CA GLY A 73 2.83 15.99 -9.34
C GLY A 73 2.23 14.60 -9.03
N GLU A 74 2.89 13.53 -9.47
CA GLU A 74 2.43 12.16 -9.27
C GLU A 74 2.56 11.73 -7.82
N LYS A 75 1.63 10.89 -7.40
CA LYS A 75 1.56 10.33 -6.06
C LYS A 75 1.46 8.83 -6.14
N PHE A 76 1.95 8.16 -5.11
CA PHE A 76 1.85 6.71 -4.97
C PHE A 76 1.10 6.39 -3.67
N TYR A 77 0.04 5.61 -3.79
CA TYR A 77 -0.84 5.21 -2.72
C TYR A 77 -0.69 3.72 -2.45
N LEU A 78 -0.42 3.39 -1.20
CA LEU A 78 -0.34 2.01 -0.72
C LEU A 78 -1.05 1.90 0.62
N ARG A 79 -1.56 0.72 0.93
CA ARG A 79 -2.24 0.43 2.19
C ARG A 79 -1.35 -0.49 3.02
N ALA A 80 -0.96 -0.05 4.20
CA ALA A 80 -0.31 -0.89 5.19
C ALA A 80 -1.39 -1.52 6.08
N VAL A 81 -1.45 -2.84 6.12
CA VAL A 81 -2.38 -3.59 6.97
C VAL A 81 -1.55 -4.33 8.01
N GLY A 82 -1.64 -3.89 9.26
CA GLY A 82 -1.01 -4.54 10.39
C GLY A 82 -1.96 -5.55 11.04
N THR A 83 -1.41 -6.65 11.51
CA THR A 83 -2.07 -7.64 12.35
C THR A 83 -1.17 -8.02 13.51
N MET A 84 -1.74 -8.19 14.70
CA MET A 84 -1.06 -8.75 15.86
C MET A 84 -1.64 -10.11 16.19
N GLU A 85 -0.76 -11.09 16.32
CA GLU A 85 -1.11 -12.44 16.74
C GLU A 85 -0.34 -12.81 17.99
N GLN A 86 -1.00 -13.46 18.94
CA GLN A 86 -0.35 -14.01 20.12
C GLN A 86 0.28 -15.35 19.75
N VAL A 87 1.58 -15.47 19.99
CA VAL A 87 2.37 -16.67 19.69
C VAL A 87 2.93 -17.26 20.98
N PHE A 88 3.03 -18.58 21.02
CA PHE A 88 3.62 -19.32 22.14
C PHE A 88 5.14 -19.46 21.93
N PHE A 89 5.91 -19.31 23.01
CA PHE A 89 7.34 -19.56 22.96
C PHE A 89 7.61 -21.04 23.21
N GLU A 90 7.89 -21.80 22.15
CA GLU A 90 8.05 -23.27 22.21
C GLU A 90 9.24 -23.74 23.06
N HIS A 91 10.26 -22.90 23.30
CA HIS A 91 11.50 -23.29 23.97
C HIS A 91 11.49 -23.13 25.50
N SER A 92 10.33 -22.91 26.13
CA SER A 92 10.26 -22.92 27.59
C SER A 92 8.94 -23.52 28.08
N ASN A 93 9.01 -24.40 29.10
CA ASN A 93 7.85 -24.85 29.88
C ASN A 93 7.26 -23.74 30.76
N ARG A 94 7.71 -22.48 30.61
CA ARG A 94 7.08 -21.34 31.26
C ARG A 94 5.89 -20.93 30.43
N HIS A 95 4.69 -21.15 30.97
CA HIS A 95 3.43 -20.56 30.52
C HIS A 95 3.42 -19.03 30.76
N THR A 96 4.45 -18.30 30.33
CA THR A 96 4.38 -16.85 30.22
C THR A 96 3.53 -16.53 29.01
N PHE A 97 2.24 -16.29 29.28
CA PHE A 97 1.27 -15.76 28.35
C PHE A 97 1.87 -14.56 27.59
N ALA A 98 1.66 -14.53 26.28
CA ALA A 98 1.86 -13.39 25.37
C ALA A 98 3.30 -13.05 24.94
N SER A 99 3.88 -13.85 24.03
CA SER A 99 4.71 -13.26 22.97
C SER A 99 3.79 -12.81 21.84
N SER A 100 4.08 -11.67 21.19
CA SER A 100 3.27 -11.13 20.09
C SER A 100 4.08 -11.09 18.81
N CYS A 101 3.49 -11.62 17.73
CA CYS A 101 3.97 -11.42 16.37
C CYS A 101 3.21 -10.24 15.75
N TYR A 102 3.91 -9.39 15.04
CA TYR A 102 3.34 -8.26 14.32
C TYR A 102 3.66 -8.42 12.84
N ASP A 103 2.62 -8.54 12.02
CA ASP A 103 2.74 -8.63 10.58
C ASP A 103 2.20 -7.35 9.94
N ILE A 104 2.98 -6.77 9.02
CA ILE A 104 2.55 -5.59 8.26
C ILE A 104 2.59 -5.94 6.79
N VAL A 105 1.41 -6.08 6.19
CA VAL A 105 1.25 -6.42 4.77
C VAL A 105 0.99 -5.14 3.97
N LEU A 106 1.86 -4.86 3.01
CA LEU A 106 1.66 -3.79 2.05
C LEU A 106 0.75 -4.26 0.92
N LYS A 107 -0.34 -3.53 0.71
CA LYS A 107 -1.33 -3.81 -0.33
C LYS A 107 -1.51 -2.59 -1.23
N PRO A 108 -1.84 -2.77 -2.51
CA PRO A 108 -2.30 -1.67 -3.36
C PRO A 108 -3.50 -0.97 -2.74
N ALA A 109 -3.57 0.35 -2.84
CA ALA A 109 -4.69 1.13 -2.30
C ALA A 109 -6.00 0.86 -3.04
N VAL A 110 -5.91 0.68 -4.37
CA VAL A 110 -7.03 0.41 -5.26
C VAL A 110 -6.64 -0.70 -6.24
N LYS A 111 -7.55 -1.64 -6.43
CA LYS A 111 -7.43 -2.71 -7.43
C LYS A 111 -8.62 -2.64 -8.38
N LEU A 112 -8.36 -2.82 -9.67
CA LEU A 112 -9.39 -3.00 -10.68
C LEU A 112 -9.22 -4.38 -11.29
N GLN A 113 -10.32 -5.12 -11.42
CA GLN A 113 -10.34 -6.39 -12.12
C GLN A 113 -11.37 -6.32 -13.24
N ASN A 114 -10.97 -6.70 -14.45
CA ASN A 114 -11.89 -6.83 -15.56
C ASN A 114 -12.66 -8.15 -15.44
N CYS A 115 -13.91 -8.08 -15.00
CA CYS A 115 -14.78 -9.25 -14.93
C CYS A 115 -15.65 -9.44 -16.19
N LEU A 116 -15.43 -8.64 -17.24
CA LEU A 116 -16.16 -8.76 -18.50
C LEU A 116 -15.48 -9.77 -19.43
N PRO A 117 -16.23 -10.43 -20.33
CA PRO A 117 -15.67 -11.32 -21.34
C PRO A 117 -15.02 -10.57 -22.52
N VAL A 118 -14.86 -9.25 -22.39
CA VAL A 118 -14.31 -8.35 -23.43
C VAL A 118 -13.24 -7.46 -22.81
N PRO A 119 -12.24 -7.02 -23.60
CA PRO A 119 -11.23 -6.10 -23.11
C PRO A 119 -11.83 -4.73 -22.79
N VAL A 120 -11.31 -4.09 -21.74
CA VAL A 120 -11.73 -2.74 -21.33
C VAL A 120 -10.53 -1.79 -21.33
N ILE A 121 -10.78 -0.54 -21.70
CA ILE A 121 -9.77 0.51 -21.64
C ILE A 121 -10.09 1.42 -20.46
N VAL A 122 -9.10 1.63 -19.60
CA VAL A 122 -9.25 2.49 -18.44
C VAL A 122 -8.35 3.71 -18.58
N SER A 123 -8.95 4.87 -18.42
CA SER A 123 -8.25 6.16 -18.34
C SER A 123 -8.38 6.72 -16.93
N GLN A 124 -7.25 7.08 -16.33
CA GLN A 124 -7.21 7.70 -15.01
C GLN A 124 -7.20 9.23 -15.16
N LEU A 125 -8.15 9.91 -14.54
CA LEU A 125 -8.19 11.38 -14.55
C LEU A 125 -6.92 11.94 -13.88
N GLY A 126 -6.11 12.67 -14.65
CA GLY A 126 -4.86 13.29 -14.20
C GLY A 126 -3.58 12.62 -14.74
N LEU A 127 -3.65 11.40 -15.28
CA LEU A 127 -2.56 10.76 -16.01
C LEU A 127 -2.90 10.67 -17.49
N ARG A 128 -1.93 10.99 -18.37
CA ARG A 128 -2.10 10.88 -19.84
C ARG A 128 -2.10 9.43 -20.36
N ARG A 129 -2.19 8.44 -19.47
CA ARG A 129 -2.04 7.02 -19.81
C ARG A 129 -3.40 6.33 -19.80
N THR A 130 -3.82 5.86 -20.96
CA THR A 130 -4.84 4.81 -21.08
C THR A 130 -4.18 3.45 -20.95
N GLN A 131 -4.86 2.51 -20.31
CA GLN A 131 -4.40 1.13 -20.16
C GLN A 131 -5.47 0.17 -20.67
N LEU A 132 -5.05 -0.85 -21.41
CA LEU A 132 -5.89 -1.95 -21.87
C LEU A 132 -5.88 -3.06 -20.81
N PHE A 133 -7.06 -3.62 -20.53
CA PHE A 133 -7.26 -4.69 -19.57
C PHE A 133 -7.96 -5.85 -20.26
N GLU A 134 -7.29 -6.99 -20.33
CA GLU A 134 -7.85 -8.20 -20.90
C GLU A 134 -8.91 -8.83 -19.98
N PRO A 135 -9.79 -9.70 -20.51
CA PRO A 135 -10.75 -10.44 -19.71
C PRO A 135 -10.08 -11.18 -18.54
N GLY A 136 -10.56 -10.96 -17.32
CA GLY A 136 -10.04 -11.56 -16.10
C GLY A 136 -8.81 -10.86 -15.48
N GLU A 137 -8.20 -9.91 -16.19
CA GLU A 137 -6.98 -9.24 -15.74
C GLU A 137 -7.22 -8.33 -14.52
N MET A 138 -6.25 -8.30 -13.60
CA MET A 138 -6.26 -7.43 -12.42
C MET A 138 -5.08 -6.47 -12.45
N PHE A 139 -5.35 -5.19 -12.17
CA PHE A 139 -4.33 -4.16 -12.10
C PHE A 139 -4.41 -3.36 -10.80
N HIS A 140 -3.27 -2.84 -10.38
CA HIS A 140 -3.12 -2.02 -9.19
C HIS A 140 -3.08 -0.54 -9.59
N LEU A 141 -4.12 0.21 -9.23
CA LEU A 141 -4.21 1.64 -9.52
C LEU A 141 -3.50 2.44 -8.43
N SER A 142 -2.18 2.24 -8.31
CA SER A 142 -1.37 2.80 -7.21
C SER A 142 -1.22 4.33 -7.26
N HIS A 143 -1.49 4.96 -8.41
CA HIS A 143 -1.45 6.43 -8.53
C HIS A 143 -2.79 7.10 -8.24
N LEU A 144 -3.82 6.30 -7.93
CA LEU A 144 -5.17 6.78 -7.78
C LEU A 144 -5.48 7.05 -6.30
N ALA A 145 -5.77 8.31 -5.98
CA ALA A 145 -6.18 8.72 -4.64
C ALA A 145 -7.56 8.13 -4.31
N PRO A 146 -7.66 7.22 -3.30
CA PRO A 146 -8.95 6.67 -2.89
C PRO A 146 -9.93 7.79 -2.52
N ASN A 147 -11.20 7.63 -2.90
CA ASN A 147 -12.31 8.56 -2.63
C ASN A 147 -12.22 9.96 -3.27
N ARG A 148 -11.14 10.28 -3.99
CA ARG A 148 -10.97 11.59 -4.66
C ARG A 148 -10.85 11.50 -6.17
N ALA A 149 -10.30 10.40 -6.67
CA ALA A 149 -10.08 10.22 -8.09
C ALA A 149 -11.23 9.44 -8.74
N SER A 150 -11.46 9.76 -10.01
CA SER A 150 -12.42 9.10 -10.88
C SER A 150 -11.67 8.43 -12.03
N ILE A 151 -12.23 7.33 -12.54
CA ILE A 151 -11.74 6.66 -13.74
C ILE A 151 -12.80 6.71 -14.82
N VAL A 152 -12.35 6.68 -16.06
CA VAL A 152 -13.21 6.49 -17.23
C VAL A 152 -12.94 5.09 -17.75
N ILE A 153 -14.00 4.29 -17.88
CA ILE A 153 -13.90 2.93 -18.43
C ILE A 153 -14.57 2.93 -19.79
N MET A 154 -13.90 2.38 -20.80
CA MET A 154 -14.40 2.29 -22.16
C MET A 154 -14.40 0.84 -22.63
N ILE A 155 -15.44 0.47 -23.38
CA ILE A 155 -15.48 -0.76 -24.14
C ILE A 155 -15.57 -0.36 -25.61
N GLN A 156 -14.55 -0.72 -26.38
CA GLN A 156 -14.51 -0.42 -27.80
C GLN A 156 -15.16 -1.54 -28.60
N ASN A 157 -15.90 -1.17 -29.66
CA ASN A 157 -16.47 -2.09 -30.65
C ASN A 157 -17.34 -3.22 -30.05
N TYR A 158 -18.07 -2.94 -28.97
CA TYR A 158 -19.01 -3.90 -28.40
C TYR A 158 -20.40 -3.65 -28.98
N LEU A 159 -20.91 -4.64 -29.74
CA LEU A 159 -22.15 -4.53 -30.51
C LEU A 159 -22.15 -3.33 -31.47
N ASP A 160 -21.03 -3.14 -32.18
CA ASP A 160 -20.79 -2.03 -33.11
C ASP A 160 -20.90 -0.63 -32.47
N LYS A 161 -20.74 -0.56 -31.14
CA LYS A 161 -20.81 0.68 -30.37
C LYS A 161 -19.61 0.83 -29.44
N CYS A 162 -19.28 2.10 -29.17
CA CYS A 162 -18.34 2.47 -28.12
C CYS A 162 -19.12 2.83 -26.87
N TRP A 163 -18.83 2.13 -25.78
CA TRP A 163 -19.45 2.36 -24.49
C TRP A 163 -18.46 3.10 -23.60
N VAL A 164 -18.89 4.19 -22.98
CA VAL A 164 -18.08 4.99 -22.07
C VAL A 164 -18.83 5.12 -20.76
N CYS A 165 -18.17 4.70 -19.68
CA CYS A 165 -18.66 4.82 -18.32
C CYS A 165 -17.81 5.87 -17.58
N THR A 166 -18.47 6.94 -17.16
CA THR A 166 -17.91 8.01 -16.33
C THR A 166 -18.76 8.19 -15.09
N LYS A 167 -18.13 8.55 -13.97
CA LYS A 167 -18.87 8.99 -12.78
C LYS A 167 -19.47 10.38 -13.08
N ASN A 168 -20.79 10.52 -12.95
CA ASN A 168 -21.48 11.82 -12.98
C ASN A 168 -21.07 12.69 -11.79
#